data_AF-A0A1Z5J2A2-F1
#
_entry.id   AF-A0A1Z5J2A2-F1
#
_cell.length_a   1.000
_cell.length_b   1.000
_cell.length_c   1.000
_cell.angle_alpha   90.00
_cell.angle_beta   90.00
_cell.angle_gamma   90.00
#
_symmetry.space_group_name_H-M   'P 1'
#
loop_
_entity.id
_entity.type
_entity.pdbx_description
1 polymer ?
#
loop_
_entity_poly.entity_id
_entity_poly.type
_entity_poly.pdbx_seq_one_letter_code
_entity_poly.pdbx_strand_id
1 'polypeptide(L)' 'MRQSFYQFLMTQRNPEDYEPVAEFANNAFYDQAFPKQETQFDVLSKYLEENASYLPSMTVFDKAWQMYLEQD' A
#
# COMPACT_ATOMS: atom_id res chain seq x y z
N MET A 1 -3.47 -0.58 -19.46
CA MET A 1 -3.88 0.28 -18.32
C MET A 1 -3.07 -0.18 -17.13
N ARG A 2 -2.34 0.74 -16.48
CA ARG A 2 -1.56 0.41 -15.29
C ARG A 2 -2.50 0.04 -14.15
N GLN A 3 -2.15 -0.98 -13.37
CA GLN A 3 -2.92 -1.37 -12.18
C GLN A 3 -2.91 -0.22 -11.16
N SER A 4 -3.97 -0.07 -10.36
CA SER A 4 -3.94 0.86 -9.22
C SER A 4 -2.93 0.41 -8.17
N PHE A 5 -2.47 1.33 -7.33
CA PHE A 5 -1.54 0.96 -6.25
C PHE A 5 -2.17 -0.08 -5.31
N TYR A 6 -3.47 0.03 -5.02
CA TYR A 6 -4.17 -0.95 -4.20
C TYR A 6 -4.19 -2.34 -4.85
N GLN A 7 -4.45 -2.43 -6.17
CA GLN A 7 -4.42 -3.71 -6.89
C GLN A 7 -3.03 -4.37 -6.79
N PHE A 8 -1.96 -3.59 -7.00
CA PHE A 8 -0.60 -4.04 -6.78
C PHE A 8 -0.39 -4.51 -5.33
N LEU A 9 -0.79 -3.70 -4.35
CA LEU A 9 -0.58 -4.00 -2.93
C LEU A 9 -1.27 -5.31 -2.52
N MET A 10 -2.43 -5.62 -3.09
CA MET A 10 -3.12 -6.88 -2.85
C MET A 10 -2.34 -8.11 -3.33
N THR A 11 -1.43 -7.97 -4.30
CA THR A 11 -0.52 -9.06 -4.72
C THR A 11 0.58 -9.34 -3.70
N GLN A 12 0.87 -8.39 -2.81
CA GLN A 12 1.89 -8.49 -1.77
C GLN A 12 1.34 -9.09 -0.47
N ARG A 13 0.05 -9.42 -0.41
CA ARG A 13 -0.55 -10.04 0.77
C ARG A 13 -0.01 -11.44 0.98
N ASN A 14 0.48 -11.70 2.19
CA ASN A 14 0.84 -13.03 2.64
C ASN A 14 0.59 -13.11 4.16
N PRO A 15 -0.40 -13.87 4.64
CA PRO A 15 -0.74 -13.94 6.07
C PRO A 15 0.34 -14.54 6.96
N GLU A 16 1.31 -15.26 6.38
CA GLU A 16 2.40 -15.92 7.11
C GLU A 16 3.71 -15.14 7.02
N ASP A 17 3.73 -14.01 6.29
CA ASP A 17 4.89 -13.16 6.10
C ASP A 17 4.80 -11.91 6.97
N TYR A 18 5.89 -11.65 7.69
CA TYR A 18 6.04 -10.53 8.63
C TYR A 18 6.95 -9.44 8.06
N GLU A 19 7.33 -9.54 6.78
CA GLU A 19 8.00 -8.44 6.10
C GLU A 19 7.10 -7.20 6.08
N PRO A 20 7.64 -5.99 6.30
CA PRO A 20 6.82 -4.79 6.50
C PRO A 20 5.82 -4.50 5.37
N VAL A 21 6.16 -4.81 4.12
CA VAL A 21 5.26 -4.61 2.97
C VAL A 21 4.11 -5.63 2.96
N ALA A 22 4.35 -6.87 3.37
CA ALA A 22 3.30 -7.88 3.50
C ALA A 22 2.34 -7.52 4.64
N GLU A 23 2.86 -7.07 5.79
CA GLU A 23 2.03 -6.55 6.89
C GLU A 23 1.21 -5.33 6.45
N PHE A 24 1.83 -4.39 5.73
CA PHE A 24 1.11 -3.24 5.16
C PHE A 24 -0.02 -3.71 4.22
N ALA A 25 0.25 -4.65 3.33
CA ALA A 25 -0.75 -5.18 2.41
C ALA A 25 -1.89 -5.90 3.13
N ASN A 26 -1.56 -6.69 4.16
CA ASN A 26 -2.55 -7.38 4.99
C ASN A 26 -3.44 -6.40 5.74
N ASN A 27 -2.87 -5.32 6.29
CA ASN A 27 -3.63 -4.31 7.03
C ASN A 27 -4.47 -3.42 6.10
N ALA A 28 -3.92 -2.98 4.97
CA ALA A 28 -4.62 -2.19 3.97
C ALA A 28 -5.82 -2.94 3.36
N PHE A 29 -5.80 -4.27 3.33
CA PHE A 29 -6.96 -5.07 2.92
C PHE A 29 -8.17 -4.88 3.86
N TYR A 30 -7.93 -4.68 5.17
CA TYR A 30 -8.98 -4.44 6.15
C TYR A 30 -9.42 -2.98 6.21
N ASP A 31 -8.66 -2.07 5.60
CA ASP A 31 -9.03 -0.67 5.44
C ASP A 31 -10.08 -0.51 4.32
N GLN A 32 -11.35 -0.39 4.73
CA GLN A 32 -12.46 -0.21 3.80
C GLN A 32 -12.45 1.15 3.09
N ALA A 33 -11.83 2.16 3.70
CA ALA A 33 -11.77 3.54 3.20
C ALA A 33 -10.57 3.76 2.27
N PHE A 34 -9.64 2.79 2.16
CA PHE A 34 -8.48 2.90 1.30
C PHE A 34 -8.86 3.30 -0.14
N PRO A 35 -8.18 4.28 -0.77
CA PRO A 35 -8.52 4.75 -2.11
C PRO A 35 -8.11 3.72 -3.20
N LYS A 36 -8.99 2.74 -3.46
CA LYS A 36 -8.68 1.54 -4.27
C LYS A 36 -8.39 1.79 -5.75
N GLN A 37 -8.79 2.93 -6.29
CA GLN A 37 -8.61 3.29 -7.70
C GLN A 37 -7.49 4.31 -7.91
N GLU A 38 -6.85 4.79 -6.84
CA GLU A 38 -5.84 5.84 -6.95
C GLU A 38 -4.49 5.29 -7.46
N THR A 39 -3.83 6.11 -8.26
CA THR A 39 -2.52 5.84 -8.88
C THR A 39 -1.51 6.96 -8.65
N GLN A 40 -1.90 8.05 -7.97
CA GLN A 40 -1.04 9.19 -7.70
C GLN A 40 -0.43 9.09 -6.30
N PHE A 41 0.89 9.26 -6.22
CA PHE A 41 1.66 9.20 -4.99
C PHE A 41 1.13 10.18 -3.93
N ASP A 42 0.97 11.46 -4.28
CA ASP A 42 0.62 12.51 -3.31
C ASP A 42 -0.72 12.26 -2.62
N VAL A 43 -1.72 11.74 -3.36
CA VAL A 43 -3.05 11.43 -2.82
C VAL A 43 -2.96 10.24 -1.85
N LEU A 44 -2.21 9.20 -2.21
CA LEU A 44 -1.99 8.03 -1.36
C LEU A 44 -1.16 8.38 -0.12
N SER A 45 -0.08 9.14 -0.28
CA SER A 45 0.78 9.58 0.83
C SER A 45 -0.03 10.36 1.86
N LYS A 46 -0.80 11.36 1.39
CA LYS A 46 -1.66 12.16 2.27
C LYS A 46 -2.70 11.29 3.00
N TYR A 47 -3.36 10.38 2.28
CA TYR A 47 -4.33 9.47 2.89
C TYR A 47 -3.69 8.65 4.00
N LEU A 48 -2.50 8.08 3.76
CA LEU A 48 -1.80 7.24 4.71
C LEU A 48 -1.33 8.01 5.94
N GLU A 49 -0.79 9.21 5.76
CA GLU A 49 -0.37 10.09 6.88
C GLU A 49 -1.55 10.47 7.79
N GLU A 50 -2.73 10.70 7.22
CA GLU A 50 -3.92 11.15 7.95
C GLU A 50 -4.74 9.99 8.55
N ASN A 51 -4.75 8.82 7.91
CA ASN A 51 -5.73 7.76 8.20
C ASN A 51 -5.13 6.37 8.50
N ALA A 52 -3.88 6.08 8.11
CA ALA A 52 -3.33 4.73 8.18
C ALA A 52 -2.56 4.46 9.49
N SER A 53 -3.28 4.42 10.61
CA SER A 53 -2.69 4.06 11.92
C SER A 53 -2.09 2.65 11.97
N TYR A 54 -2.40 1.81 10.98
CA TYR A 54 -1.88 0.45 10.83
C TYR A 54 -0.52 0.39 10.11
N LEU A 55 -0.06 1.51 9.55
CA LEU A 55 1.23 1.62 8.90
C LEU A 55 2.27 2.10 9.92
N PRO A 56 3.24 1.25 10.34
CA PRO A 56 4.18 1.62 11.40
C PRO A 56 5.15 2.73 10.99
N SER A 57 5.36 2.94 9.68
CA SER A 57 6.22 3.99 9.14
C SER A 57 5.88 4.28 7.67
N MET A 58 5.90 5.55 7.28
CA MET A 58 5.77 5.96 5.87
C MET A 58 6.87 5.38 4.97
N THR A 59 8.03 5.01 5.53
CA THR A 59 9.09 4.33 4.77
C THR A 59 8.68 2.97 4.23
N VAL A 60 7.69 2.31 4.85
CA VAL A 60 7.12 1.05 4.35
C VAL A 60 6.27 1.31 3.11
N PHE A 61 5.50 2.40 3.12
CA PHE A 61 4.77 2.86 1.93
C PHE A 61 5.75 3.26 0.82
N ASP A 62 6.81 4.01 1.11
CA ASP A 62 7.82 4.37 0.12
C ASP A 62 8.43 3.14 -0.54
N LYS A 63 8.77 2.11 0.24
CA LYS A 63 9.29 0.82 -0.27
C LYS A 63 8.26 0.13 -1.18
N ALA A 64 7.02 0.00 -0.73
CA ALA A 64 5.95 -0.59 -1.54
C ALA A 64 5.69 0.21 -2.83
N TRP A 65 5.80 1.54 -2.76
CA TRP A 65 5.65 2.42 -3.91
C TRP A 65 6.76 2.20 -4.94
N GLN A 66 8.03 2.07 -4.52
CA GLN A 66 9.11 1.74 -5.45
C GLN A 66 8.86 0.38 -6.13
N MET A 67 8.45 -0.64 -5.39
CA MET A 67 8.09 -1.95 -5.97
C MET A 67 6.94 -1.84 -6.98
N TYR A 68 5.95 -0.98 -6.72
CA TYR A 68 4.88 -0.68 -7.68
C TYR A 68 5.39 0.03 -8.95
N LEU A 69 6.41 0.90 -8.82
CA LEU A 69 7.05 1.56 -9.94
C LEU A 69 7.86 0.59 -10.81
N GLU A 70 8.47 -0.43 -10.21
CA GLU A 70 9.28 -1.46 -10.87
C GLU A 70 8.45 -2.51 -11.64
N GLN A 71 7.13 -2.56 -11.46
CA GLN A 71 6.25 -3.48 -12.20
C GLN A 71 5.89 -3.02 -13.63
N ASP A 72 6.42 -1.88 -14.08
CA ASP A 72 6.31 -1.37 -15.46
C ASP A 72 7.59 -1.64 -16.29
#